data_AF-A0A199UIA8-F1
#
_entry.id   AF-A0A199UIA8-F1
#
_cell.length_a   1.000
_cell.length_b   1.000
_cell.length_c   1.000
_cell.angle_alpha   90.00
_cell.angle_beta   90.00
_cell.angle_gamma   90.00
#
_symmetry.space_group_name_H-M   'P 1'
#
loop_
_entity.id
_entity.type
_entity.pdbx_description
1 polymer ?
#
loop_
_entity_poly.entity_id
_entity_poly.type
_entity_poly.pdbx_seq_one_letter_code
_entity_poly.pdbx_strand_id
1 'polypeptide(L)' 'HSGRRVFTWGWGGANGTFFEDGHSSGGQLGHGNDIDYFEPTMVNFSHNVKALHVSCGFNHTGAIFEYSET' A
#
# COMPACT_ATOMS: atom_id res chain seq x y z
N HIS A 1 20.27 6.22 9.89
CA HIS A 1 19.07 5.63 10.55
C HIS A 1 18.13 5.06 9.50
N SER A 2 17.94 3.74 9.48
CA SER A 2 17.33 2.96 8.38
C SER A 2 15.83 2.63 8.56
N GLY A 3 15.15 3.18 9.56
CA GLY A 3 13.93 2.55 10.12
C GLY A 3 12.56 3.20 9.83
N ARG A 4 12.40 4.05 8.80
CA ARG A 4 11.13 4.78 8.57
C ARG A 4 10.65 4.77 7.12
N ARG A 5 10.66 3.60 6.47
CA ARG A 5 10.17 3.45 5.09
C ARG A 5 9.26 2.24 5.02
N VAL A 6 8.08 2.43 4.44
CA VAL A 6 7.14 1.33 4.16
C VAL A 6 7.28 0.99 2.69
N PHE A 7 7.35 -0.29 2.41
CA PHE A 7 7.37 -0.81 1.05
C PHE A 7 6.20 -1.76 0.87
N THR A 8 5.57 -1.69 -0.28
CA THR A 8 4.46 -2.54 -0.71
C THR A 8 4.76 -3.02 -2.12
N TRP A 9 4.32 -4.24 -2.41
CA TRP A 9 4.47 -4.89 -3.71
C TRP A 9 3.45 -6.03 -3.79
N GLY A 10 3.24 -6.55 -5.00
CA GLY A 10 2.26 -7.58 -5.32
C GLY A 10 1.19 -7.06 -6.27
N TRP A 11 0.01 -7.66 -6.18
CA TRP A 11 -1.14 -7.30 -7.00
C TRP A 11 -1.79 -6.03 -6.45
N GLY A 12 -1.86 -5.00 -7.29
CA GLY A 12 -2.38 -3.67 -6.98
C GLY A 12 -3.83 -3.46 -7.40
N GLY A 13 -4.46 -4.46 -8.00
CA GLY A 13 -5.81 -4.34 -8.53
C GLY A 13 -5.88 -4.24 -10.04
N ALA A 14 -4.74 -4.24 -10.74
CA ALA A 14 -4.74 -4.15 -12.19
C ALA A 14 -5.42 -5.42 -12.72
N ASN A 15 -6.54 -5.20 -13.42
CA ASN A 15 -7.20 -6.12 -14.36
C ASN A 15 -6.87 -7.60 -14.15
N GLY A 16 -7.54 -8.28 -13.21
CA GLY A 16 -7.19 -9.69 -12.93
C GLY A 16 -8.15 -10.54 -12.13
N THR A 17 -8.96 -10.00 -11.21
CA THR A 17 -9.75 -10.88 -10.31
C THR A 17 -11.19 -10.44 -10.04
N PHE A 18 -11.49 -9.15 -10.04
CA PHE A 18 -12.84 -8.61 -9.88
C PHE A 18 -13.00 -7.37 -10.76
N PHE A 19 -13.62 -7.55 -11.93
CA PHE A 19 -14.05 -6.48 -12.82
C PHE A 19 -15.58 -6.53 -12.85
N GLU A 20 -16.22 -6.14 -11.75
CA GLU A 20 -17.66 -5.83 -11.79
C GLU A 20 -17.80 -4.41 -12.36
N ASP A 21 -18.55 -4.31 -13.46
CA ASP A 21 -18.96 -3.04 -14.09
C ASP A 21 -17.83 -2.05 -14.44
N GLY A 22 -16.63 -2.55 -14.74
CA GLY A 22 -15.50 -1.71 -15.14
C GLY A 22 -14.80 -1.00 -13.97
N HIS A 23 -15.14 -1.35 -12.73
CA HIS A 23 -14.47 -0.86 -11.53
C HIS A 23 -13.49 -1.90 -10.99
N SER A 24 -12.23 -1.50 -10.84
CA SER A 24 -11.24 -2.31 -10.11
C SER A 24 -11.45 -2.16 -8.61
N SER A 25 -11.32 -3.26 -7.86
CA SER A 25 -11.20 -3.23 -6.40
C SER A 25 -9.82 -2.76 -5.90
N GLY A 26 -9.00 -2.20 -6.81
CA GLY A 26 -7.59 -1.91 -6.62
C GLY A 26 -7.24 -0.78 -5.67
N GLY A 27 -5.93 -0.61 -5.50
CA GLY A 27 -5.34 0.39 -4.60
C GLY A 27 -4.86 -0.16 -3.26
N GLN A 28 -4.94 -1.48 -3.03
CA GLN A 28 -4.53 -2.12 -1.78
C GLN A 28 -3.05 -1.95 -1.43
N LEU A 29 -2.21 -1.59 -2.40
CA LEU A 29 -0.80 -1.30 -2.17
C LEU A 29 -0.57 0.13 -1.65
N GLY A 30 -1.58 1.02 -1.69
CA GLY A 30 -1.46 2.36 -1.12
C GLY A 30 -0.60 3.34 -1.94
N HIS A 31 -0.33 3.04 -3.22
CA HIS A 31 0.42 3.93 -4.12
C HIS A 31 -0.44 4.99 -4.82
N GLY A 32 -1.75 5.03 -4.53
CA GLY A 32 -2.69 5.95 -5.19
C GLY A 32 -3.06 5.55 -6.62
N ASN A 33 -2.79 4.30 -7.00
CA ASN A 33 -3.14 3.69 -8.28
C ASN A 33 -3.45 2.20 -8.06
N ASP A 34 -3.91 1.52 -9.11
CA ASP A 34 -4.22 0.09 -9.12
C ASP A 34 -3.13 -0.76 -9.81
N ILE A 35 -1.91 -0.26 -9.94
CA ILE A 35 -0.83 -0.93 -10.69
C ILE A 35 -0.22 -2.06 -9.85
N ASP A 36 0.10 -3.17 -10.52
CA ASP A 36 0.89 -4.26 -9.93
C ASP A 36 2.37 -3.88 -9.83
N TYR A 37 2.96 -4.09 -8.65
CA TYR A 37 4.37 -3.83 -8.40
C TYR A 37 5.08 -5.14 -8.11
N PHE A 38 5.99 -5.57 -8.98
CA PHE A 38 6.73 -6.84 -8.80
C PHE A 38 7.92 -6.74 -7.86
N GLU A 39 8.32 -5.51 -7.50
CA GLU A 39 9.47 -5.22 -6.65
C GLU A 39 9.05 -4.32 -5.47
N PRO A 40 9.71 -4.41 -4.31
CA PRO A 40 9.43 -3.55 -3.16
C PRO A 40 9.44 -2.08 -3.53
N THR A 41 8.27 -1.46 -3.51
CA THR A 41 8.08 -0.07 -3.92
C THR A 41 7.71 0.78 -2.73
N MET A 42 8.34 1.95 -2.58
CA MET A 42 8.14 2.80 -1.42
C MET A 42 6.76 3.46 -1.45
N VAL A 43 6.03 3.39 -0.33
CA VAL A 43 4.83 4.21 -0.11
C VAL A 43 5.28 5.59 0.35
N ASN A 44 4.85 6.63 -0.38
CA ASN A 44 5.18 8.02 -0.05
C ASN A 44 4.17 8.56 0.97
N PHE A 45 4.65 8.83 2.18
CA PHE A 45 3.90 9.57 3.19
C PHE A 45 4.35 11.03 3.21
N SER A 46 3.45 11.94 3.55
CA SER A 46 3.76 13.36 3.72
C SER A 46 4.64 13.65 4.95
N HIS A 47 4.81 12.67 5.84
CA HIS A 47 5.57 12.79 7.08
C HIS A 47 6.44 11.55 7.31
N ASN A 48 7.41 11.68 8.21
CA ASN A 48 8.18 10.54 8.69
C ASN A 48 7.29 9.65 9.56
N VAL A 49 6.89 8.50 9.02
CA VAL A 49 6.06 7.53 9.73
C VAL A 49 6.85 6.30 10.14
N LYS A 50 6.44 5.70 11.26
CA LYS A 50 6.89 4.35 11.67
C LYS A 50 5.67 3.44 11.75
N ALA A 51 5.65 2.39 10.93
CA ALA A 51 4.61 1.37 11.01
C ALA A 51 4.71 0.63 12.36
N LEU A 52 3.64 0.65 13.15
CA LEU A 52 3.53 -0.11 14.38
C LEU A 52 2.86 -1.47 14.13
N HIS A 53 1.78 -1.45 13.35
CA HIS A 53 1.02 -2.63 12.98
C HIS A 53 0.62 -2.55 11.52
N VAL A 54 0.64 -3.69 10.85
CA VAL A 54 0.18 -3.86 9.47
C VAL A 54 -0.68 -5.10 9.41
N SER A 55 -1.79 -5.02 8.69
CA SER A 55 -2.65 -6.15 8.36
C SER A 55 -3.06 -6.02 6.90
N CYS A 56 -3.10 -7.13 6.17
CA CYS A 56 -3.56 -7.15 4.80
C CYS A 56 -4.45 -8.37 4.55
N GLY A 57 -5.44 -8.15 3.69
CA GLY A 57 -6.27 -9.19 3.10
C GLY A 57 -6.06 -9.23 1.59
N PHE A 58 -6.97 -9.91 0.90
CA PHE A 58 -6.88 -10.08 -0.55
C PHE A 58 -6.91 -8.76 -1.33
N ASN A 59 -7.76 -7.81 -0.90
CA ASN A 59 -8.04 -6.55 -1.60
C ASN A 59 -7.89 -5.31 -0.71
N HIS A 60 -7.22 -5.43 0.43
CA HIS A 60 -7.03 -4.28 1.31
C HIS A 60 -5.76 -4.42 2.15
N THR A 61 -5.19 -3.28 2.51
CA THR A 61 -4.10 -3.16 3.48
C THR A 61 -4.46 -2.07 4.48
N GLY A 62 -4.31 -2.37 5.77
CA GLY A 62 -4.46 -1.43 6.87
C GLY A 62 -3.16 -1.35 7.66
N ALA A 63 -2.79 -0.15 8.10
CA ALA A 63 -1.61 0.05 8.94
C ALA A 63 -1.84 1.14 9.98
N ILE A 64 -1.30 0.92 11.17
CA ILE A 64 -1.26 1.89 12.26
C ILE A 64 0.16 2.47 12.30
N PHE A 65 0.25 3.79 12.21
CA PHE A 65 1.52 4.52 12.19
C PHE A 65 1.68 5.36 13.45
N GLU A 66 2.90 5.38 13.95
CA GLU A 66 3.37 6.45 14.83
C GLU A 66 3.83 7.62 13.95
N TYR A 67 3.22 8.78 14.16
CA TYR A 67 3.68 10.04 13.61
C TYR A 67 4.69 10.64 14.57
N SER A 68 5.88 10.97 14.06
CA SER A 68 6.79 11.86 14.76
C SER A 68 6.73 13.20 14.04
N GLU A 69 6.22 14.24 14.71
CA GLU A 69 6.55 15.61 14.32
C GLU A 69 8.07 15.75 14.45
N THR A 70 8.72 16.19 13.38
CA THR A 70 10.13 16.60 13.41
C THR A 70 10.28 17.91 14.15
#